data_AF-A0A932MCN9-F1
#
_entry.id   AF-A0A932MCN9-F1
#
_cell.length_a   1.000
_cell.length_b   1.000
_cell.length_c   1.000
_cell.angle_alpha   90.00
_cell.angle_beta   90.00
_cell.angle_gamma   90.00
#
_symmetry.space_group_name_H-M   'P 1'
#
loop_
_entity.id
_entity.type
_entity.pdbx_description
1 polymer ?
#
loop_
_entity_poly.entity_id
_entity_poly.type
_entity_poly.pdbx_seq_one_letter_code
_entity_poly.pdbx_strand_id
1 'polypeptide(L)'
;IELRNEHRIDPAEIEAIRILAHEEAVTKPSWDRSKLAPTTKETADHSFYYCVAVALAAGEVTPQQFTDEWLRNPAVAALMAKTTIEAKPEFTALFRQGARPAAVEVKTPRGTFYREVTYPRGDPQNPMTWDDVTRKFRTQAEPVLGPRIARQVIDRVHSIEKEADMRSFARLLARRHK
;
A
#
# COMPACT_ATOMS: atom_id res chain seq x y z
N ILE A 1 3.17 7.38 0.69
CA ILE A 1 3.30 7.37 2.17
C ILE A 1 4.56 8.09 2.61
N GLU A 2 5.76 7.57 2.32
CA GLU A 2 7.02 8.16 2.81
C GLU A 2 7.19 9.63 2.39
N LEU A 3 6.94 9.95 1.12
CA LEU A 3 6.96 11.34 0.61
C LEU A 3 6.09 12.29 1.44
N ARG A 4 4.85 11.90 1.73
CA ARG A 4 3.89 12.68 2.55
C ARG A 4 4.43 12.89 3.95
N ASN A 5 4.89 11.81 4.59
CA ASN A 5 5.28 11.83 6.00
C ASN A 5 6.58 12.61 6.21
N GLU A 6 7.55 12.46 5.31
CA GLU A 6 8.85 13.16 5.36
C GLU A 6 8.68 14.66 5.17
N HIS A 7 7.88 15.09 4.17
CA HIS A 7 7.69 16.50 3.87
C HIS A 7 6.51 17.15 4.60
N ARG A 8 5.78 16.34 5.41
CA ARG A 8 4.55 16.72 6.12
C ARG A 8 3.56 17.42 5.19
N ILE A 9 3.31 16.81 4.03
CA ILE A 9 2.41 17.36 3.01
C ILE A 9 0.99 17.30 3.54
N ASP A 10 0.32 18.45 3.59
CA ASP A 10 -1.11 18.52 3.88
C ASP A 10 -1.89 18.09 2.64
N PRO A 11 -2.74 17.04 2.68
CA PRO A 11 -3.56 16.65 1.54
C PRO A 11 -4.39 17.79 0.94
N ALA A 12 -4.81 18.76 1.76
CA ALA A 12 -5.60 19.89 1.30
C ALA A 12 -4.80 20.88 0.43
N GLU A 13 -3.47 20.96 0.60
CA GLU A 13 -2.61 21.89 -0.14
C GLU A 13 -2.14 21.34 -1.50
N ILE A 14 -2.43 20.06 -1.79
CA ILE A 14 -1.96 19.41 -3.01
C ILE A 14 -2.65 20.02 -4.24
N GLU A 15 -1.86 20.49 -5.19
CA GLU A 15 -2.32 21.08 -6.45
C GLU A 15 -2.39 20.04 -7.58
N ALA A 16 -1.40 19.15 -7.65
CA ALA A 16 -1.30 18.11 -8.68
C ALA A 16 -0.49 16.91 -8.17
N ILE A 17 -0.83 15.72 -8.67
CA ILE A 17 -0.12 14.47 -8.41
C ILE A 17 0.21 13.83 -9.76
N ARG A 18 1.47 13.44 -9.98
CA ARG A 18 1.87 12.67 -11.16
C ARG A 18 2.49 11.36 -10.72
N ILE A 19 1.99 10.28 -11.30
CA ILE A 19 2.50 8.92 -11.10
C ILE A 19 3.34 8.58 -12.34
N LEU A 20 4.60 8.24 -12.12
CA LEU A 20 5.51 7.79 -13.18
C LEU A 20 5.66 6.28 -13.07
N ALA A 21 5.39 5.55 -14.14
CA ALA A 21 5.41 4.08 -14.12
C ALA A 21 5.96 3.49 -15.44
N HIS A 22 6.06 2.17 -15.51
CA HIS A 22 6.34 1.46 -16.76
C HIS A 22 5.11 1.42 -17.68
N GLU A 23 5.33 1.24 -18.98
CA GLU A 23 4.27 1.23 -20.00
C GLU A 23 3.13 0.24 -19.70
N GLU A 24 3.46 -0.96 -19.22
CA GLU A 24 2.42 -1.95 -18.89
C GLU A 24 1.51 -1.52 -17.73
N ALA A 25 2.00 -0.74 -16.77
CA ALA A 25 1.19 -0.19 -15.69
C ALA A 25 0.19 0.86 -16.18
N VAL A 26 0.50 1.53 -17.30
CA VAL A 26 -0.34 2.56 -17.92
C VAL A 26 -1.33 1.98 -18.93
N THR A 27 -0.98 0.86 -19.57
CA THR A 27 -1.74 0.30 -20.71
C THR A 27 -2.72 -0.82 -20.34
N LYS A 28 -2.40 -1.69 -19.38
CA LYS A 28 -3.26 -2.86 -19.06
C LYS A 28 -4.18 -2.63 -17.83
N PRO A 29 -3.71 -2.05 -16.70
CA PRO A 29 -4.53 -1.88 -15.50
C PRO A 29 -5.28 -0.55 -15.41
N SER A 30 -4.81 0.55 -15.99
CA SER A 30 -5.28 1.91 -15.66
C SER A 30 -6.33 2.53 -16.59
N TRP A 31 -6.75 1.85 -17.67
CA TRP A 31 -7.71 2.42 -18.63
C TRP A 31 -9.16 1.92 -18.48
N ASP A 32 -9.44 1.04 -17.53
CA ASP A 32 -10.84 0.83 -17.17
C ASP A 32 -11.36 2.10 -16.49
N ARG A 33 -12.37 2.75 -17.09
CA ARG A 33 -13.05 3.92 -16.51
C ARG A 33 -13.49 3.67 -15.06
N SER A 34 -13.82 2.43 -14.72
CA SER A 34 -14.19 2.05 -13.35
C SER A 34 -13.07 2.33 -12.34
N LYS A 35 -11.80 2.36 -12.77
CA LYS A 35 -10.65 2.61 -11.88
C LYS A 35 -10.29 4.09 -11.75
N LEU A 36 -10.82 4.95 -12.61
CA LEU A 36 -10.71 6.41 -12.45
C LEU A 36 -11.64 6.94 -11.35
N ALA A 37 -12.71 6.20 -11.06
CA ALA A 37 -13.66 6.48 -9.99
C ALA A 37 -14.20 5.15 -9.43
N PRO A 38 -13.39 4.39 -8.66
CA PRO A 38 -13.77 3.08 -8.18
C PRO A 38 -14.89 3.19 -7.15
N THR A 39 -15.88 2.32 -7.28
CA THR A 39 -17.05 2.23 -6.38
C THR A 39 -17.04 0.97 -5.54
N THR A 40 -16.08 0.06 -5.78
CA THR A 40 -15.92 -1.19 -5.05
C THR A 40 -14.49 -1.34 -4.55
N LYS A 41 -14.29 -2.16 -3.53
CA LYS A 41 -12.97 -2.49 -3.01
C LYS A 41 -12.07 -3.09 -4.09
N GLU A 42 -12.60 -4.00 -4.91
CA GLU A 42 -11.88 -4.76 -5.94
C GLU A 42 -11.46 -3.89 -7.14
N THR A 43 -12.18 -2.79 -7.38
CA THR A 43 -11.78 -1.81 -8.40
C THR A 43 -10.80 -0.79 -7.83
N ALA A 44 -10.95 -0.44 -6.55
CA ALA A 44 -10.08 0.49 -5.85
C ALA A 44 -8.67 -0.05 -5.60
N ASP A 45 -8.52 -1.31 -5.19
CA ASP A 45 -7.20 -1.92 -4.94
C ASP A 45 -6.36 -2.13 -6.21
N HIS A 46 -6.99 -2.04 -7.39
CA HIS A 46 -6.34 -2.02 -8.70
C HIS A 46 -6.33 -0.64 -9.37
N SER A 47 -6.62 0.43 -8.63
CA SER A 47 -6.57 1.82 -9.11
C SER A 47 -5.35 2.54 -8.56
N PHE A 48 -4.40 2.91 -9.44
CA PHE A 48 -3.26 3.75 -9.06
C PHE A 48 -3.69 5.10 -8.50
N TYR A 49 -4.75 5.69 -9.08
CA TYR A 49 -5.33 6.97 -8.65
C TYR A 49 -5.81 6.88 -7.21
N TYR A 50 -6.62 5.86 -6.91
CA TYR A 50 -7.15 5.66 -5.57
C TYR A 50 -6.05 5.34 -4.57
N CYS A 51 -5.18 4.38 -4.88
CA CYS A 51 -4.09 3.95 -3.99
C CYS A 51 -3.14 5.10 -3.62
N VAL A 52 -2.78 5.97 -4.56
CA VAL A 52 -1.95 7.15 -4.26
C VAL A 52 -2.74 8.20 -3.49
N ALA A 53 -4.01 8.44 -3.83
CA ALA A 53 -4.86 9.38 -3.12
C ALA A 53 -5.05 8.99 -1.64
N VAL A 54 -5.37 7.73 -1.33
CA VAL A 54 -5.51 7.28 0.07
C VAL A 54 -4.17 7.30 0.80
N ALA A 55 -3.06 6.95 0.13
CA ALA A 55 -1.73 7.03 0.71
C ALA A 55 -1.32 8.47 1.10
N LEU A 56 -1.79 9.47 0.34
CA LEU A 56 -1.58 10.89 0.64
C LEU A 56 -2.57 11.38 1.71
N ALA A 57 -3.84 10.99 1.65
CA ALA A 57 -4.84 11.40 2.63
C ALA A 57 -4.58 10.82 4.03
N ALA A 58 -4.48 9.49 4.12
CA ALA A 58 -4.37 8.76 5.38
C ALA A 58 -2.93 8.65 5.91
N GLY A 59 -1.94 8.70 5.02
CA GLY A 59 -0.56 8.37 5.37
C GLY A 59 -0.30 6.86 5.54
N GLU A 60 -1.27 6.03 5.19
CA GLU A 60 -1.19 4.57 5.20
C GLU A 60 -2.13 3.96 4.14
N VAL A 61 -1.92 2.68 3.82
CA VAL A 61 -2.79 1.92 2.93
C VAL A 61 -3.01 0.54 3.54
N THR A 62 -4.17 0.35 4.15
CA THR A 62 -4.60 -0.90 4.79
C THR A 62 -6.01 -1.27 4.31
N PRO A 63 -6.55 -2.46 4.64
CA PRO A 63 -7.94 -2.78 4.31
C PRO A 63 -8.96 -1.74 4.79
N GLN A 64 -8.66 -0.98 5.85
CA GLN A 64 -9.52 0.09 6.33
C GLN A 64 -9.75 1.18 5.28
N GLN A 65 -8.72 1.50 4.48
CA GLN A 65 -8.82 2.52 3.42
C GLN A 65 -9.56 2.02 2.16
N PHE A 66 -10.10 0.81 2.16
CA PHE A 66 -10.92 0.27 1.07
C PHE A 66 -12.37 -0.02 1.50
N THR A 67 -12.80 0.48 2.66
CA THR A 67 -14.20 0.43 3.06
C THR A 67 -15.05 1.41 2.26
N ASP A 68 -16.36 1.18 2.27
CA ASP A 68 -17.39 2.06 1.69
C ASP A 68 -17.26 3.53 2.12
N GLU A 69 -16.84 3.78 3.36
CA GLU A 69 -16.61 5.13 3.88
C GLU A 69 -15.47 5.83 3.15
N TRP A 70 -14.34 5.12 2.95
CA TRP A 70 -13.18 5.66 2.24
C TRP A 70 -13.42 5.80 0.74
N LEU A 71 -14.15 4.86 0.13
CA LEU A 71 -14.55 4.93 -1.28
C LEU A 71 -15.41 6.17 -1.57
N ARG A 72 -16.24 6.59 -0.61
CA ARG A 72 -17.09 7.79 -0.72
C ARG A 72 -16.45 9.06 -0.14
N ASN A 73 -15.19 9.01 0.29
CA ASN A 73 -14.54 10.14 0.94
C ASN A 73 -14.23 11.27 -0.07
N PRO A 74 -14.77 12.49 0.13
CA PRO A 74 -14.59 13.59 -0.81
C PRO A 74 -13.14 14.09 -0.90
N ALA A 75 -12.34 13.95 0.16
CA ALA A 75 -10.92 14.32 0.12
C ALA A 75 -10.12 13.37 -0.78
N VAL A 76 -10.44 12.07 -0.75
CA VAL A 76 -9.82 11.08 -1.64
C VAL A 76 -10.21 11.34 -3.09
N ALA A 77 -11.50 11.58 -3.36
CA ALA A 77 -11.99 11.92 -4.69
C ALA A 77 -11.33 13.21 -5.24
N ALA A 78 -11.13 14.23 -4.40
CA ALA A 78 -10.45 15.46 -4.80
C ALA A 78 -8.97 15.25 -5.16
N LEU A 79 -8.26 14.37 -4.45
CA LEU A 79 -6.88 14.01 -4.79
C LEU A 79 -6.82 13.18 -6.08
N MET A 80 -7.74 12.23 -6.25
CA MET A 80 -7.83 11.45 -7.49
C MET A 80 -8.03 12.34 -8.72
N ALA A 81 -8.90 13.36 -8.62
CA ALA A 81 -9.14 14.32 -9.70
C ALA A 81 -7.89 15.14 -10.09
N LYS A 82 -6.92 15.26 -9.19
CA LYS A 82 -5.64 15.94 -9.41
C LYS A 82 -4.52 14.98 -9.83
N THR A 83 -4.81 13.69 -9.94
CA THR A 83 -3.81 12.64 -10.22
C THR A 83 -3.76 12.30 -11.70
N THR A 84 -2.56 12.21 -12.23
CA THR A 84 -2.28 11.66 -13.57
C THR A 84 -1.28 10.52 -13.47
N ILE A 85 -1.24 9.68 -14.48
CA ILE A 85 -0.23 8.62 -14.63
C ILE A 85 0.39 8.69 -16.01
N GLU A 86 1.71 8.56 -16.10
CA GLU A 86 2.44 8.54 -17.35
C GLU A 86 3.51 7.44 -17.37
N ALA A 87 3.76 6.90 -18.56
CA ALA A 87 4.80 5.90 -18.77
C ALA A 87 6.16 6.57 -18.99
N LYS A 88 7.20 6.03 -18.37
CA LYS A 88 8.59 6.46 -18.57
C LYS A 88 9.40 5.35 -19.25
N PRO A 89 10.06 5.62 -20.40
CA PRO A 89 10.88 4.61 -21.10
C PRO A 89 11.93 3.95 -20.21
N GLU A 90 12.57 4.71 -19.33
CA GLU A 90 13.55 4.24 -18.34
C GLU A 90 12.94 3.25 -17.35
N PHE A 91 11.71 3.49 -16.89
CA PHE A 91 11.01 2.58 -15.98
C PHE A 91 10.57 1.31 -16.70
N THR A 92 10.16 1.42 -17.96
CA THR A 92 9.87 0.24 -18.80
C THR A 92 11.11 -0.62 -19.03
N ALA A 93 12.28 -0.02 -19.25
CA ALA A 93 13.53 -0.74 -19.41
C ALA A 93 13.92 -1.51 -18.12
N LEU A 94 13.83 -0.85 -16.96
CA LEU A 94 14.08 -1.46 -15.65
C LEU A 94 13.08 -2.57 -15.33
N PHE A 95 11.80 -2.37 -15.65
CA PHE A 95 10.75 -3.38 -15.46
C PHE A 95 11.08 -4.67 -16.23
N ARG A 96 11.54 -4.56 -17.49
CA ARG A 96 11.97 -5.70 -18.31
C ARG A 96 13.19 -6.44 -17.75
N GLN A 97 14.00 -5.78 -16.92
CA GLN A 97 15.15 -6.37 -16.22
C GLN A 97 14.76 -7.00 -14.87
N GLY A 98 13.47 -6.98 -14.51
CA GLY A 98 12.95 -7.61 -13.29
C GLY A 98 12.65 -6.65 -12.14
N ALA A 99 12.98 -5.35 -12.26
CA ALA A 99 12.62 -4.35 -11.26
C ALA A 99 11.12 -4.00 -11.30
N ARG A 100 10.65 -3.19 -10.34
CA ARG A 100 9.27 -2.69 -10.28
C ARG A 100 9.27 -1.18 -9.98
N PRO A 101 9.82 -0.36 -10.90
CA PRO A 101 9.99 1.07 -10.68
C PRO A 101 8.66 1.82 -10.71
N ALA A 102 8.50 2.75 -9.77
CA ALA A 102 7.45 3.75 -9.78
C ALA A 102 7.93 5.02 -9.06
N ALA A 103 7.41 6.17 -9.48
CA ALA A 103 7.63 7.43 -8.78
C ALA A 103 6.35 8.23 -8.63
N VAL A 104 6.32 9.10 -7.63
CA VAL A 104 5.23 10.06 -7.40
C VAL A 104 5.82 11.45 -7.25
N GLU A 105 5.28 12.38 -8.04
CA GLU A 105 5.47 13.82 -7.88
C GLU A 105 4.23 14.45 -7.27
N VAL A 106 4.42 15.27 -6.25
CA VAL A 106 3.33 16.03 -5.61
C VAL A 106 3.68 17.51 -5.67
N LYS A 107 2.83 18.29 -6.34
CA LYS A 107 2.94 19.74 -6.40
C LYS A 107 2.11 20.37 -5.27
N THR A 108 2.72 21.33 -4.58
CA THR A 108 2.12 22.14 -3.51
C THR A 108 2.53 23.60 -3.68
N PRO A 109 1.93 24.54 -2.93
CA PRO A 109 2.40 25.93 -2.86
C PRO A 109 3.85 26.07 -2.38
N ARG A 110 4.37 25.07 -1.65
CA ARG A 110 5.76 25.02 -1.17
C ARG A 110 6.75 24.51 -2.22
N GLY A 111 6.27 24.05 -3.37
CA GLY A 111 7.07 23.44 -4.44
C GLY A 111 6.64 22.02 -4.78
N THR A 112 7.45 21.36 -5.61
CA THR A 112 7.23 19.98 -6.05
C THR A 112 8.12 19.02 -5.27
N PHE A 113 7.51 17.99 -4.69
CA PHE A 113 8.20 16.90 -3.99
C PHE A 113 8.18 15.64 -4.85
N TYR A 114 9.30 14.90 -4.87
CA TYR A 114 9.50 13.73 -5.71
C TYR A 114 9.95 12.54 -4.86
N ARG A 115 9.42 11.35 -5.13
CA ARG A 115 10.00 10.10 -4.61
C ARG A 115 9.85 8.99 -5.62
N GLU A 116 10.94 8.26 -5.81
CA GLU A 116 11.03 7.08 -6.66
C GLU A 116 11.36 5.85 -5.81
N VAL A 117 10.80 4.71 -6.22
CA VAL A 117 11.11 3.40 -5.68
C VAL A 117 11.35 2.45 -6.84
N THR A 118 12.55 1.90 -6.94
CA THR A 118 12.91 0.90 -7.96
C THR A 118 12.48 -0.52 -7.57
N TYR A 119 12.62 -0.84 -6.28
CA TYR A 119 12.25 -2.13 -5.68
C TYR A 119 11.30 -1.90 -4.50
N PRO A 120 10.02 -2.33 -4.60
CA PRO A 120 9.04 -2.10 -3.56
C PRO A 120 9.40 -2.86 -2.28
N ARG A 121 8.94 -2.36 -1.14
CA ARG A 121 9.17 -3.04 0.15
C ARG A 121 8.58 -4.46 0.13
N GLY A 122 9.41 -5.45 0.43
CA GLY A 122 9.08 -6.89 0.36
C GLY A 122 9.68 -7.61 -0.86
N ASP A 123 10.21 -6.87 -1.83
CA ASP A 123 11.03 -7.40 -2.90
C ASP A 123 12.38 -7.93 -2.35
N PRO A 124 13.02 -8.97 -2.95
CA PRO A 124 14.30 -9.49 -2.44
C PRO A 124 15.41 -8.43 -2.35
N GLN A 125 15.36 -7.40 -3.19
CA GLN A 125 16.30 -6.28 -3.19
C GLN A 125 15.92 -5.18 -2.17
N ASN A 126 14.70 -5.20 -1.63
CA ASN A 126 14.24 -4.33 -0.56
C ASN A 126 13.38 -5.13 0.45
N PRO A 127 13.99 -6.11 1.14
CA PRO A 127 13.24 -7.05 1.97
C PRO A 127 12.58 -6.33 3.14
N MET A 128 11.43 -6.85 3.57
CA MET A 128 10.85 -6.46 4.84
C MET A 128 11.72 -6.97 5.98
N THR A 129 11.91 -6.13 7.00
CA THR A 129 12.47 -6.57 8.27
C THR A 129 11.46 -7.44 9.03
N TRP A 130 11.94 -8.20 10.02
CA TRP A 130 11.04 -8.93 10.91
C TRP A 130 10.01 -8.01 11.59
N ASP A 131 10.42 -6.81 11.98
CA ASP A 131 9.53 -5.82 12.58
C ASP A 131 8.45 -5.34 11.60
N ASP A 132 8.77 -5.20 10.32
CA ASP A 132 7.76 -4.87 9.30
C ASP A 132 6.73 -5.98 9.14
N VAL A 133 7.21 -7.23 9.04
CA VAL A 133 6.35 -8.41 8.88
C VAL A 133 5.44 -8.59 10.09
N THR A 134 5.99 -8.50 11.30
CA THR A 134 5.22 -8.67 12.54
C THR A 134 4.29 -7.50 12.82
N ARG A 135 4.66 -6.27 12.45
CA ARG A 135 3.76 -5.11 12.51
C ARG A 135 2.58 -5.32 11.56
N LYS A 136 2.83 -5.69 10.30
CA LYS A 136 1.78 -6.01 9.32
C LYS A 136 0.86 -7.14 9.83
N PHE A 137 1.44 -8.21 10.36
CA PHE A 137 0.68 -9.32 10.92
C PHE A 137 -0.23 -8.86 12.07
N ARG A 138 0.30 -8.09 13.04
CA ARG A 138 -0.49 -7.58 14.17
C ARG A 138 -1.67 -6.73 13.71
N THR A 139 -1.46 -5.78 12.79
CA THR A 139 -2.53 -4.93 12.26
C THR A 139 -3.70 -5.74 11.67
N GLN A 140 -3.44 -6.94 11.15
CA GLN A 140 -4.47 -7.80 10.55
C GLN A 140 -5.03 -8.84 11.52
N ALA A 141 -4.20 -9.38 12.41
CA ALA A 141 -4.54 -10.50 13.27
C ALA A 141 -5.13 -10.07 14.63
N GLU A 142 -4.68 -8.95 15.19
CA GLU A 142 -5.15 -8.49 16.52
C GLU A 142 -6.67 -8.24 16.56
N PRO A 143 -7.32 -7.67 15.53
CA PRO A 143 -8.79 -7.52 15.52
C PRO A 143 -9.57 -8.85 15.59
N VAL A 144 -8.94 -9.97 15.21
CA VAL A 144 -9.59 -11.30 15.12
C VAL A 144 -9.18 -12.24 16.26
N LEU A 145 -7.88 -12.23 16.60
CA LEU A 145 -7.28 -13.13 17.58
C LEU A 145 -7.04 -12.45 18.93
N GLY A 146 -7.08 -11.12 18.98
CA GLY A 146 -6.64 -10.31 20.11
C GLY A 146 -5.11 -10.22 20.21
N PRO A 147 -4.60 -9.18 20.89
CA PRO A 147 -3.16 -8.88 20.96
C PRO A 147 -2.34 -10.00 21.62
N ARG A 148 -2.92 -10.71 22.59
CA ARG A 148 -2.24 -11.80 23.29
C ARG A 148 -1.97 -12.99 22.38
N ILE A 149 -2.98 -13.45 21.65
CA ILE A 149 -2.84 -14.62 20.76
C ILE A 149 -1.98 -14.25 19.55
N ALA A 150 -2.17 -13.05 18.98
CA ALA A 150 -1.33 -12.57 17.89
C ALA A 150 0.16 -12.57 18.28
N ARG A 151 0.52 -12.09 19.48
CA ARG A 151 1.90 -12.15 19.98
C ARG A 151 2.42 -13.58 20.11
N GLN A 152 1.62 -14.49 20.68
CA GLN A 152 1.99 -15.90 20.79
C GLN A 152 2.23 -16.55 19.42
N VAL A 153 1.46 -16.18 18.39
CA VAL A 153 1.68 -16.66 17.03
C VAL A 153 3.01 -16.15 16.48
N ILE A 154 3.32 -14.85 16.65
CA ILE A 154 4.59 -14.26 16.21
C ILE A 154 5.77 -14.99 16.85
N ASP A 155 5.75 -15.17 18.17
CA ASP A 155 6.84 -15.80 18.91
C ASP A 155 7.06 -17.25 18.45
N ARG A 156 5.98 -18.02 18.26
CA ARG A 156 6.05 -19.42 17.80
C ARG A 156 6.49 -19.55 16.34
N VAL A 157 6.08 -18.63 15.47
CA VAL A 157 6.55 -18.60 14.07
C VAL A 157 8.03 -18.24 14.00
N HIS A 158 8.52 -17.36 14.89
CA HIS A 158 9.94 -16.99 14.94
C HIS A 158 10.85 -18.16 15.31
N SER A 159 10.34 -19.12 16.10
CA SER A 159 11.06 -20.31 16.53
C SER A 159 10.38 -21.60 16.04
N ILE A 160 9.79 -21.58 14.85
CA ILE A 160 8.94 -22.67 14.34
C ILE A 160 9.71 -23.99 14.21
N GLU A 161 11.02 -23.93 13.98
CA GLU A 161 11.92 -25.09 13.93
C GLU A 161 12.00 -25.84 15.27
N LYS A 162 11.61 -25.20 16.38
CA LYS A 162 11.57 -25.79 17.72
C LYS A 162 10.20 -26.37 18.08
N GLU A 163 9.20 -26.24 17.20
CA GLU A 163 7.87 -26.78 17.43
C GLU A 163 7.87 -28.31 17.31
N ALA A 164 7.64 -29.00 18.43
CA ALA A 164 7.56 -30.46 18.45
C ALA A 164 6.24 -31.02 17.86
N ASP A 165 5.15 -30.24 17.86
CA ASP A 165 3.86 -30.66 17.31
C ASP A 165 3.07 -29.47 16.72
N MET A 166 2.94 -29.48 15.38
CA MET A 166 2.19 -28.47 14.64
C MET A 166 0.68 -28.45 14.96
N ARG A 167 0.11 -29.50 15.56
CA ARG A 167 -1.30 -29.49 16.02
C ARG A 167 -1.52 -28.49 17.14
N SER A 168 -0.54 -28.33 18.03
CA SER A 168 -0.60 -27.30 19.08
C SER A 168 -0.60 -25.89 18.49
N PHE A 169 0.19 -25.68 17.43
CA PHE A 169 0.21 -24.40 16.69
C PHE A 169 -1.11 -24.15 15.97
N ALA A 170 -1.65 -25.14 15.26
CA ALA A 170 -2.94 -25.03 14.58
C ALA A 170 -4.09 -24.71 15.56
N ARG A 171 -4.11 -25.33 16.75
CA ARG A 171 -5.11 -25.03 17.80
C ARG A 171 -5.03 -23.59 18.32
N LEU A 172 -3.85 -22.97 18.31
CA LEU A 172 -3.68 -21.57 18.69
C LEU A 172 -4.41 -20.66 17.69
N LEU A 173 -4.27 -20.95 16.39
CA LEU A 173 -4.90 -20.19 15.30
C LEU A 173 -6.42 -20.38 15.23
N ALA A 174 -6.93 -21.51 15.70
CA ALA A 174 -8.36 -21.82 15.72
C ALA A 174 -9.16 -21.02 16.79
N ARG A 175 -8.48 -20.31 17.68
CA ARG A 175 -9.13 -19.51 18.73
C ARG A 175 -9.65 -18.20 18.14
N ARG A 176 -10.95 -17.94 18.21
CA ARG A 176 -11.52 -16.62 17.95
C ARG A 176 -11.52 -15.79 19.24
N HIS A 177 -11.05 -14.55 19.15
CA HIS A 177 -11.35 -13.57 20.19
C HIS A 177 -12.84 -13.21 20.06
N LYS A 178 -13.55 -13.18 21.20
CA LYS A 178 -14.93 -12.67 21.25
C LYS A 178 -14.94 -11.16 21.19
#